data_AF-A0A954NZC4-F1
#
_entry.id   AF-A0A954NZC4-F1
#
_cell.length_a   1.000
_cell.length_b   1.000
_cell.length_c   1.000
_cell.angle_alpha   90.00
_cell.angle_beta   90.00
_cell.angle_gamma   90.00
#
_symmetry.space_group_name_H-M   'P 1'
#
loop_
_entity.id
_entity.type
_entity.pdbx_description
1 polymer ?
#
loop_
_entity_poly.entity_id
_entity_poly.type
_entity_poly.pdbx_seq_one_letter_code
_entity_poly.pdbx_strand_id
1 'polypeptide(L)'
;MLRSMFFSTGLFVLLWGIAFLFIDRVTLNITEQPHDHPAIRAMFTSVEPGGKQLFDPPQWAAFSLMSIGSVTVLYAVALPKKK
;
A
#
# COMPACT_ATOMS: atom_id res chain seq x y z
N MET A 1 -19.98 0.03 16.73
CA MET A 1 -18.57 0.48 16.70
C MET A 1 -17.70 -0.37 15.80
N LEU A 2 -17.66 -1.70 15.99
CA LEU A 2 -16.82 -2.60 15.17
C LEU A 2 -17.07 -2.50 13.65
N ARG A 3 -18.33 -2.40 13.22
CA ARG A 3 -18.71 -2.18 11.81
C ARG A 3 -18.08 -0.91 11.21
N SER A 4 -18.11 0.19 11.96
CA SER A 4 -17.56 1.48 11.53
C SER A 4 -16.03 1.46 11.48
N MET A 5 -15.38 0.73 12.39
CA MET A 5 -13.92 0.53 12.35
C MET A 5 -13.51 -0.23 11.09
N PHE A 6 -14.12 -1.38 10.80
CA PHE A 6 -13.79 -2.16 9.59
C PHE A 6 -14.06 -1.38 8.31
N PHE A 7 -15.15 -0.60 8.27
CA PHE A 7 -15.44 0.27 7.13
C PHE A 7 -14.36 1.35 6.94
N SER A 8 -13.97 2.05 8.02
CA SER A 8 -12.94 3.10 7.96
C SER A 8 -11.58 2.54 7.55
N THR A 9 -11.16 1.42 8.14
CA THR A 9 -9.88 0.78 7.80
C THR A 9 -9.88 0.27 6.36
N GLY A 10 -10.96 -0.38 5.92
CA GLY A 10 -11.08 -0.83 4.53
C GLY A 10 -11.06 0.32 3.53
N LEU A 11 -11.74 1.42 3.84
CA LEU A 11 -11.76 2.62 3.02
C LEU A 11 -10.38 3.27 2.93
N PHE A 12 -9.66 3.35 4.05
CA PHE A 12 -8.29 3.87 4.09
C PHE A 12 -7.34 3.07 3.20
N VAL A 13 -7.37 1.74 3.31
CA VAL A 13 -6.56 0.84 2.49
C VAL A 13 -6.91 0.97 1.00
N LEU A 14 -8.19 1.07 0.68
CA LEU A 14 -8.66 1.26 -0.70
C LEU A 14 -8.14 2.58 -1.30
N LEU A 15 -8.23 3.68 -0.55
CA LEU A 15 -7.75 5.00 -0.99
C LEU A 15 -6.24 5.01 -1.22
N TRP A 16 -5.47 4.31 -0.38
CA TRP A 16 -4.03 4.11 -0.60
C TRP A 16 -3.74 3.31 -1.87
N GLY A 17 -4.50 2.26 -2.14
CA GLY A 17 -4.39 1.51 -3.39
C GLY A 17 -4.65 2.37 -4.62
N ILE A 18 -5.66 3.26 -4.56
CA ILE A 18 -5.93 4.24 -5.62
C ILE A 18 -4.78 5.23 -5.77
N ALA A 19 -4.23 5.76 -4.67
CA ALA A 19 -3.10 6.68 -4.72
C ALA A 19 -1.88 6.04 -5.39
N PHE A 20 -1.62 4.76 -5.12
CA PHE A 20 -0.53 4.01 -5.74
C PHE A 20 -0.72 3.75 -7.24
N LEU A 21 -1.94 3.85 -7.79
CA LEU A 21 -2.12 3.82 -9.25
C LEU A 21 -1.58 5.07 -9.96
N PHE A 22 -1.42 6.18 -9.24
CA PHE A 22 -0.92 7.45 -9.80
C PHE A 22 0.55 7.70 -9.46
N ILE A 23 1.14 6.91 -8.57
CA ILE A 23 2.53 7.06 -8.12
C ILE A 23 3.35 5.98 -8.80
N ASP A 24 4.00 6.33 -9.90
CA ASP A 24 4.89 5.40 -10.60
C ASP A 24 6.25 5.28 -9.89
N ARG A 25 6.88 6.40 -9.51
CA ARG A 25 8.20 6.40 -8.88
C ARG A 25 8.37 7.57 -7.92
N VAL A 26 8.97 7.31 -6.78
CA VAL A 26 9.39 8.33 -5.82
C VAL A 26 10.90 8.23 -5.62
N THR A 27 11.63 9.27 -6.01
CA THR A 27 13.07 9.37 -5.77
C THR A 27 13.33 9.87 -4.36
N LEU A 28 13.94 9.05 -3.51
CA LEU A 28 14.36 9.47 -2.17
C LEU A 28 15.79 10.03 -2.27
N ASN A 29 15.97 11.28 -1.84
CA ASN A 29 17.30 11.90 -1.79
C ASN A 29 18.03 11.48 -0.51
N ILE A 30 18.23 10.16 -0.37
CA ILE A 30 18.94 9.54 0.74
C ILE A 30 20.08 8.75 0.13
N THR A 31 21.31 9.10 0.51
CA THR A 31 22.52 8.34 0.17
C THR A 31 22.59 7.13 1.10
N GLU A 32 21.97 6.02 0.73
CA GLU A 32 22.09 4.78 1.53
C GLU A 32 23.38 4.03 1.19
N GLN A 33 24.15 3.67 2.22
CA GLN A 33 25.22 2.68 2.15
C GLN A 33 24.59 1.30 1.93
N PRO A 34 25.26 0.39 1.20
CA PRO A 34 24.73 -0.93 0.84
C PRO A 34 24.60 -1.80 2.09
N HIS A 35 23.45 -1.70 2.77
CA HIS A 35 23.06 -2.58 3.86
C HIS A 35 21.96 -3.50 3.39
N ASP A 36 22.07 -4.78 3.75
CA ASP A 36 21.07 -5.83 3.50
C ASP A 36 19.66 -5.33 3.86
N HIS A 37 18.89 -4.95 2.85
CA HIS A 37 17.51 -4.58 3.04
C HIS A 37 16.68 -5.84 3.31
N PRO A 38 15.75 -5.82 4.26
CA PRO A 38 14.83 -6.93 4.47
C PRO A 38 14.09 -7.22 3.15
N ALA A 39 13.88 -8.50 2.83
CA ALA A 39 13.35 -8.96 1.53
C ALA A 39 12.08 -8.23 1.08
N ILE A 40 11.25 -7.79 2.02
CA ILE A 40 10.04 -7.02 1.74
C ILE A 40 10.40 -5.62 1.20
N ARG A 41 11.37 -4.92 1.79
CA ARG A 41 11.78 -3.58 1.33
C ARG A 41 12.39 -3.65 -0.07
N ALA A 42 13.14 -4.71 -0.37
CA ALA A 42 13.71 -4.95 -1.70
C ALA A 42 12.66 -5.11 -2.82
N MET A 43 11.41 -5.47 -2.49
CA MET A 43 10.32 -5.56 -3.48
C MET A 43 9.72 -4.19 -3.85
N PHE A 44 9.91 -3.16 -3.02
CA PHE A 44 9.37 -1.82 -3.22
C PHE A 44 10.45 -0.77 -3.53
N THR A 45 11.73 -1.13 -3.41
CA THR A 45 12.83 -0.20 -3.61
C THR A 45 13.82 -0.72 -4.65
N SER A 46 14.22 0.15 -5.58
CA SER A 46 15.32 -0.10 -6.50
C SER A 46 16.44 0.91 -6.27
N VAL A 47 17.67 0.56 -6.64
CA VAL A 47 18.84 1.45 -6.51
C VAL A 47 19.27 1.88 -7.90
N GLU A 48 19.30 3.19 -8.15
CA GLU A 48 19.77 3.75 -9.43
C GLU A 48 21.32 3.76 -9.50
N PRO A 49 21.94 3.72 -10.71
CA PRO A 49 23.38 3.87 -10.86
C PRO A 49 23.78 5.31 -10.46
N GLY A 50 24.15 5.48 -9.20
CA GLY A 50 24.31 6.79 -8.56
C GLY A 50 24.00 6.79 -7.06
N GLY A 51 23.52 5.68 -6.50
CA GLY A 51 23.32 5.50 -5.06
C GLY A 51 22.07 6.16 -4.49
N LYS A 52 21.14 6.59 -5.36
CA LYS A 52 19.83 7.11 -4.97
C LYS A 52 18.84 5.96 -4.80
N GLN A 53 18.14 5.96 -3.67
CA GLN A 53 17.07 5.00 -3.40
C GLN A 53 15.80 5.43 -4.14
N LEU A 54 15.28 4.55 -4.98
CA LEU A 54 13.99 4.71 -5.64
C LEU A 54 12.97 3.89 -4.88
N PHE A 55 11.82 4.48 -4.59
CA PHE A 55 10.63 3.74 -4.22
C PHE A 55 9.80 3.56 -5.51
N ASP A 56 9.74 2.33 -5.98
CA ASP A 56 9.03 1.90 -7.19
C ASP A 56 8.03 0.83 -6.73
N PRO A 57 6.80 1.24 -6.35
CA PRO A 57 5.82 0.29 -5.88
C PRO A 57 5.41 -0.62 -7.04
N PRO A 58 5.51 -1.95 -6.88
CA PRO A 58 5.20 -2.85 -7.96
C PRO A 58 3.71 -2.79 -8.32
N GLN A 59 3.39 -2.94 -9.61
CA GLN A 59 2.02 -2.76 -10.12
C GLN A 59 0.97 -3.59 -9.37
N TRP A 60 1.33 -4.81 -8.93
CA TRP A 60 0.43 -5.66 -8.16
C TRP A 60 0.06 -5.08 -6.79
N ALA A 61 0.86 -4.20 -6.20
CA ALA A 61 0.63 -3.66 -4.87
C ALA A 61 -0.61 -2.75 -4.84
N ALA A 62 -0.76 -1.88 -5.85
CA ALA A 62 -1.93 -1.02 -5.99
C ALA A 62 -3.22 -1.85 -6.11
N PHE A 63 -3.24 -2.83 -7.02
CA PHE A 63 -4.39 -3.72 -7.22
C PHE A 63 -4.70 -4.58 -5.98
N SER A 64 -3.67 -5.05 -5.27
CA SER A 64 -3.84 -5.84 -4.05
C SER A 64 -4.48 -5.00 -2.93
N LEU A 65 -3.99 -3.77 -2.72
CA LEU A 65 -4.54 -2.83 -1.73
C LEU A 65 -5.99 -2.47 -2.07
N MET A 66 -6.29 -2.17 -3.33
CA MET A 66 -7.66 -1.89 -3.77
C MET A 66 -8.61 -3.08 -3.54
N SER A 67 -8.16 -4.29 -3.88
CA SER A 67 -8.94 -5.52 -3.68
C SER A 67 -9.23 -5.77 -2.19
N ILE A 68 -8.20 -5.76 -1.35
CA ILE A 68 -8.33 -5.99 0.10
C ILE A 68 -9.23 -4.92 0.73
N GLY A 69 -9.00 -3.64 0.39
CA GLY A 69 -9.81 -2.53 0.89
C GLY A 69 -11.28 -2.66 0.49
N SER A 70 -11.55 -2.97 -0.79
CA SER A 70 -12.92 -3.14 -1.30
C SER A 70 -13.65 -4.29 -0.63
N VAL A 71 -13.02 -5.46 -0.51
CA VAL A 71 -13.60 -6.63 0.18
C VAL A 71 -13.91 -6.29 1.64
N THR A 72 -13.00 -5.59 2.32
CA THR A 72 -13.17 -5.20 3.72
C THR A 72 -14.34 -4.22 3.90
N VAL A 73 -14.48 -3.24 3.00
CA VAL A 73 -15.60 -2.29 2.99
C VAL A 73 -16.93 -3.00 2.74
N LEU A 74 -16.99 -3.85 1.71
CA LEU A 74 -18.18 -4.62 1.37
C LEU A 74 -18.61 -5.53 2.52
N TYR A 75 -17.66 -6.22 3.14
CA TYR A 75 -17.91 -7.07 4.30
C TYR A 75 -18.42 -6.26 5.49
N ALA A 76 -17.83 -5.09 5.75
CA ALA A 76 -18.29 -4.19 6.80
C ALA A 76 -19.74 -3.74 6.57
N VAL A 77 -20.13 -3.47 5.32
CA VAL A 77 -21.51 -3.11 4.96
C VAL A 77 -22.47 -4.28 5.12
N ALA A 78 -22.04 -5.48 4.74
CA ALA A 78 -22.83 -6.71 4.80
C ALA A 78 -23.06 -7.23 6.24
N LEU A 79 -22.24 -6.81 7.22
CA LEU A 79 -22.42 -7.20 8.62
C LEU A 79 -23.84 -6.84 9.12
N PRO A 80 -24.60 -7.82 9.64
CA PRO A 80 -25.96 -7.59 10.10
C PRO A 80 -26.00 -6.59 11.25
N LYS A 81 -26.98 -5.68 11.22
CA LYS A 81 -27.23 -4.79 12.36
C LYS A 81 -27.76 -5.64 13.51
N LYS A 82 -27.04 -5.65 14.64
CA LYS A 82 -27.60 -6.20 15.89
C LYS A 82 -28.90 -5.45 16.19
N LYS A 83 -30.00 -6.20 16.38
CA LYS A 83 -31.27 -5.66 16.87
C LYS A 83 -31.09 -5.08 18.26
#